data_AF-A0AAN9NTW6-F1
#
_entry.id   AF-A0AAN9NTW6-F1
#
_cell.length_a   1.000
_cell.length_b   1.000
_cell.length_c   1.000
_cell.angle_alpha   90.00
_cell.angle_beta   90.00
_cell.angle_gamma   90.00
#
_symmetry.space_group_name_H-M   'P 1'
#
loop_
_entity.id
_entity.type
_entity.pdbx_description
1 polymer ?
#
loop_
_entity_poly.entity_id
_entity_poly.type
_entity_poly.pdbx_seq_one_letter_code
_entity_poly.pdbx_strand_id
1 'polypeptide(L)'
;MLPGLLVWTARSLAHSVLLPPLASTRTRFSAKCLVNYSMTVNNNLLSKPIRRANFRLCNVSGYVSEVLEIRAEVPKLHVLLVPGNPGVVLFYKDFVEFLYELLEGTASVTAIGHVSHSRKDSEHGRMFSLQEQIDHKIDFIREELQNIQIPIVLVGHSIGSYISIEIFKKSPEKVKYCIGLYPFLTLNPQSTNQLFIGKIAKSHVLAAALSYLIASLGLLPVQALRFMVRKSLGKSWSVNAVEAACSHLSQYHTMRNVLYMAMTEFTKLSEAPDWTFMRERKAQLTFLFGVDDHWGPLNLLEEISKQVPGIAVSIERENHTHGFCCTEAGSLWVAQHVANCIKKQTACTNQ
;
A
#
# COMPACT_ATOMS: atom_id res chain seq x y z
N MET A 1 -27.99 6.25 21.07
CA MET A 1 -27.61 7.18 19.98
C MET A 1 -26.10 7.20 19.69
N LEU A 2 -25.19 7.01 20.65
CA LEU A 2 -23.74 6.86 20.41
C LEU A 2 -23.27 5.67 19.53
N PRO A 3 -23.90 4.46 19.56
CA PRO A 3 -23.39 3.31 18.80
C PRO A 3 -23.50 3.48 17.28
N GLY A 4 -24.47 4.26 16.80
CA GLY A 4 -24.73 4.45 15.36
C GLY A 4 -23.71 5.37 14.67
N LEU A 5 -23.28 6.44 15.35
CA LEU A 5 -22.25 7.35 14.83
C LEU A 5 -20.86 6.67 14.82
N LEU A 6 -20.57 5.87 15.83
CA LEU A 6 -19.35 5.07 15.96
C LEU A 6 -19.24 3.96 14.92
N VAL A 7 -20.34 3.26 14.66
CA VAL A 7 -20.42 2.30 13.55
C VAL A 7 -20.28 3.03 12.23
N TRP A 8 -20.78 4.26 12.06
CA TRP A 8 -20.68 5.04 10.82
C TRP A 8 -19.31 5.68 10.59
N THR A 9 -18.55 6.07 11.60
CA THR A 9 -17.18 6.60 11.46
C THR A 9 -16.15 5.50 11.31
N ALA A 10 -16.26 4.42 12.10
CA ALA A 10 -15.50 3.20 11.87
C ALA A 10 -15.83 2.63 10.48
N ARG A 11 -17.11 2.63 10.08
CA ARG A 11 -17.51 2.29 8.72
C ARG A 11 -17.02 3.31 7.70
N SER A 12 -17.06 4.63 7.87
CA SER A 12 -16.67 5.57 6.81
C SER A 12 -15.15 5.65 6.59
N LEU A 13 -14.36 5.47 7.66
CA LEU A 13 -12.90 5.33 7.58
C LEU A 13 -12.46 3.94 7.15
N ALA A 14 -13.24 2.90 7.48
CA ALA A 14 -13.06 1.59 6.88
C ALA A 14 -13.55 1.55 5.43
N HIS A 15 -14.64 2.22 5.10
CA HIS A 15 -15.27 2.23 3.77
C HIS A 15 -14.43 3.00 2.77
N SER A 16 -13.50 3.84 3.24
CA SER A 16 -12.51 4.52 2.42
C SER A 16 -11.27 3.66 2.13
N VAL A 17 -10.99 2.62 2.93
CA VAL A 17 -9.81 1.76 2.76
C VAL A 17 -10.20 0.32 2.34
N LEU A 18 -11.44 -0.17 2.58
CA LEU A 18 -11.64 -1.62 2.86
C LEU A 18 -12.86 -2.37 2.31
N LEU A 19 -13.84 -1.83 1.55
CA LEU A 19 -14.92 -2.70 0.97
C LEU A 19 -15.49 -2.24 -0.40
N PRO A 20 -15.96 -3.20 -1.24
CA PRO A 20 -16.34 -3.01 -2.65
C PRO A 20 -17.73 -2.37 -2.82
N PRO A 21 -18.05 -1.77 -3.98
CA PRO A 21 -19.36 -1.24 -4.27
C PRO A 21 -20.43 -2.33 -4.50
N LEU A 22 -21.67 -1.87 -4.41
CA LEU A 22 -22.88 -2.62 -4.74
C LEU A 22 -22.85 -3.06 -6.21
N ALA A 23 -23.31 -4.28 -6.45
CA ALA A 23 -23.36 -4.96 -7.75
C ALA A 23 -23.73 -4.01 -8.90
N SER A 24 -22.79 -3.85 -9.84
CA SER A 24 -22.98 -3.16 -11.11
C SER A 24 -22.71 -4.11 -12.27
N THR A 25 -23.46 -3.93 -13.33
CA THR A 25 -23.65 -4.85 -14.45
C THR A 25 -22.35 -5.17 -15.19
N ARG A 26 -22.11 -6.47 -15.42
CA ARG A 26 -20.99 -7.00 -16.22
C ARG A 26 -20.90 -6.30 -17.58
N THR A 27 -19.93 -5.41 -17.73
CA THR A 27 -19.48 -4.92 -19.04
C THR A 27 -18.41 -5.88 -19.57
N ARG A 28 -18.61 -6.38 -20.79
CA ARG A 28 -17.60 -7.19 -21.49
C ARG A 28 -16.48 -6.27 -21.96
N PHE A 29 -15.29 -6.41 -21.38
CA PHE A 29 -14.10 -5.66 -21.79
C PHE A 29 -13.33 -6.40 -22.90
N SER A 30 -12.93 -5.64 -23.92
CA SER A 30 -12.01 -6.08 -24.97
C SER A 30 -10.81 -5.14 -24.99
N ALA A 31 -9.73 -5.54 -24.30
CA ALA A 31 -8.46 -4.85 -24.36
C ALA A 31 -7.39 -5.85 -24.81
N LYS A 32 -6.75 -5.59 -25.96
CA LYS A 32 -5.76 -6.46 -26.61
C LYS A 32 -4.40 -6.56 -25.88
N CYS A 33 -4.27 -6.01 -24.67
CA CYS A 33 -3.03 -5.97 -23.88
C CYS A 33 -3.22 -6.49 -22.45
N LEU A 34 -4.16 -7.41 -22.24
CA LEU A 34 -4.33 -8.11 -20.97
C LEU A 34 -3.43 -9.35 -20.95
N VAL A 35 -2.46 -9.38 -20.03
CA VAL A 35 -1.79 -10.63 -19.69
C VAL A 35 -2.77 -11.43 -18.82
N ASN A 36 -3.54 -12.33 -19.44
CA ASN A 36 -4.39 -13.26 -18.72
C ASN A 36 -3.51 -14.29 -18.01
N TYR A 37 -3.52 -14.29 -16.67
CA TYR A 37 -2.88 -15.32 -15.88
C TYR A 37 -3.94 -16.00 -15.01
N SER A 38 -4.13 -17.30 -15.21
CA SER A 38 -4.76 -18.18 -14.23
C SER A 38 -3.66 -18.60 -13.25
N MET A 39 -3.57 -17.95 -12.09
CA MET A 39 -2.59 -18.32 -11.06
C MET A 39 -3.19 -19.45 -10.23
N THR A 40 -2.59 -20.64 -10.28
CA THR A 40 -2.89 -21.68 -9.29
C THR A 40 -2.23 -21.24 -7.98
N VAL A 41 -3.02 -20.75 -7.02
CA VAL A 41 -2.51 -20.29 -5.73
C VAL A 41 -1.86 -21.48 -5.02
N ASN A 42 -0.58 -21.36 -4.67
CA ASN A 42 0.11 -22.40 -3.91
C ASN A 42 -0.33 -22.34 -2.43
N ASN A 43 -1.50 -22.91 -2.15
CA ASN A 43 -2.09 -22.97 -0.80
C ASN A 43 -1.21 -23.71 0.21
N ASN A 44 -0.21 -24.49 -0.24
CA ASN A 44 0.73 -25.20 0.63
C ASN A 44 1.64 -24.26 1.44
N LEU A 45 1.69 -22.95 1.13
CA LEU A 45 2.44 -21.97 1.94
C LEU A 45 1.73 -21.63 3.25
N LEU A 46 0.40 -21.77 3.32
CA LEU A 46 -0.35 -21.54 4.57
C LEU A 46 -0.06 -22.60 5.64
N SER A 47 0.49 -23.75 5.26
CA SER A 47 0.77 -24.88 6.15
C SER A 47 2.25 -25.08 6.49
N LYS A 48 3.16 -24.25 5.95
CA LYS A 48 4.61 -24.34 6.20
C LYS A 48 5.07 -23.35 7.28
N PRO A 49 6.16 -23.64 8.00
CA PRO A 49 6.80 -22.65 8.86
C PRO A 49 7.38 -21.51 8.02
N ILE A 50 6.90 -20.29 8.26
CA ILE A 50 7.30 -19.07 7.53
C ILE A 50 8.33 -18.30 8.36
N ARG A 51 9.38 -17.78 7.71
CA ARG A 51 10.32 -16.88 8.35
C ARG A 51 9.61 -15.59 8.74
N ARG A 52 9.68 -15.25 10.03
CA ARG A 52 8.99 -14.07 10.58
C ARG A 52 9.73 -12.79 10.23
N ALA A 53 8.96 -11.77 9.86
CA ALA A 53 9.49 -10.43 9.67
C ALA A 53 9.95 -9.83 11.00
N ASN A 54 11.14 -9.25 11.01
CA ASN A 54 11.65 -8.49 12.13
C ASN A 54 11.06 -7.08 12.10
N PHE A 55 10.60 -6.60 13.25
CA PHE A 55 10.15 -5.23 13.41
C PHE A 55 11.26 -4.41 14.06
N ARG A 56 11.58 -3.25 13.48
CA ARG A 56 12.51 -2.29 14.09
C ARG A 56 12.04 -0.86 13.90
N LEU A 57 12.54 0.01 14.75
CA LEU A 57 12.51 1.45 14.53
C LEU A 57 13.80 1.87 13.82
N CYS A 58 13.68 2.76 12.84
CA CYS A 58 14.82 3.44 12.23
C CYS A 58 14.65 4.95 12.36
N ASN A 59 15.77 5.68 12.40
CA ASN A 59 15.77 7.14 12.28
C ASN A 59 16.29 7.47 10.88
N VAL A 60 15.51 8.23 10.10
CA VAL A 60 15.85 8.65 8.74
C VAL A 60 15.63 10.15 8.65
N SER A 61 16.67 10.91 8.28
CA SER A 61 16.60 12.38 8.21
C SER A 61 16.03 13.04 9.48
N GLY A 62 16.25 12.44 10.66
CA GLY A 62 15.77 12.94 11.94
C GLY A 62 14.35 12.49 12.35
N TYR A 63 13.69 11.63 11.58
CA TYR A 63 12.35 11.13 11.86
C TYR A 63 12.32 9.64 12.17
N VAL A 64 11.52 9.25 13.16
CA VAL A 64 11.38 7.84 13.54
C VAL A 64 10.37 7.14 12.64
N SER A 65 10.79 6.03 12.03
CA SER A 65 9.95 5.20 11.17
C SER A 65 9.94 3.74 11.63
N GLU A 66 8.78 3.11 11.49
CA GLU A 66 8.62 1.67 11.70
C GLU A 66 9.00 0.92 10.42
N VAL A 67 9.81 -0.13 10.57
CA VAL A 67 10.29 -0.98 9.48
C VAL A 67 9.97 -2.44 9.79
N LEU A 68 9.44 -3.15 8.81
CA LEU A 68 9.37 -4.61 8.79
C LEU A 68 10.37 -5.15 7.78
N GLU A 69 11.27 -6.04 8.19
CA GLU A 69 12.28 -6.57 7.29
C GLU A 69 12.55 -8.06 7.49
N ILE A 70 12.86 -8.73 6.38
CA ILE A 70 13.47 -10.06 6.36
C ILE A 70 14.73 -9.95 5.50
N ARG A 71 15.88 -10.22 6.12
CA ARG A 71 17.18 -10.19 5.45
C ARG A 71 17.54 -11.58 4.93
N ALA A 72 17.74 -11.69 3.63
CA ALA A 72 18.39 -12.85 3.04
C ALA A 72 19.89 -12.85 3.39
N GLU A 73 20.52 -14.02 3.45
CA GLU A 73 21.95 -14.14 3.74
C GLU A 73 22.82 -13.64 2.58
N VAL A 74 22.45 -14.02 1.35
CA VAL A 74 23.14 -13.61 0.12
C VAL A 74 22.11 -13.09 -0.89
N PRO A 75 21.53 -11.90 -0.65
CA PRO A 75 20.50 -11.35 -1.51
C PRO A 75 21.05 -10.97 -2.89
N LYS A 76 20.30 -11.30 -3.95
CA LYS A 76 20.56 -10.84 -5.33
C LYS A 76 19.87 -9.53 -5.66
N LEU A 77 18.82 -9.19 -4.92
CA LEU A 77 18.07 -7.93 -5.02
C LEU A 77 17.45 -7.57 -3.67
N HIS A 78 17.05 -6.32 -3.52
CA HIS A 78 16.33 -5.82 -2.36
C HIS A 78 14.93 -5.36 -2.78
N VAL A 79 13.88 -5.93 -2.17
CA VAL A 79 12.51 -5.47 -2.36
C VAL A 79 12.19 -4.43 -1.30
N LEU A 80 11.88 -3.21 -1.74
CA LEU A 80 11.41 -2.14 -0.86
C LEU A 80 9.90 -1.91 -1.10
N LEU A 81 9.11 -2.26 -0.10
CA LEU A 81 7.67 -2.04 -0.05
C LEU A 81 7.36 -0.64 0.51
N VAL A 82 6.64 0.15 -0.27
CA VAL A 82 6.07 1.44 0.14
C VAL A 82 4.56 1.25 0.34
N PRO A 83 4.05 1.42 1.57
CA PRO A 83 2.64 1.18 1.89
C PRO A 83 1.73 2.26 1.29
N GLY A 84 0.42 2.01 1.35
CA GLY A 84 -0.60 3.01 1.03
C GLY A 84 -0.84 4.00 2.17
N ASN A 85 -1.97 4.69 2.15
CA ASN A 85 -2.45 5.52 3.25
C ASN A 85 -3.67 4.84 3.89
N PRO A 86 -3.58 4.30 5.12
CA PRO A 86 -2.52 4.50 6.12
C PRO A 86 -1.21 3.73 5.85
N GLY A 87 -0.08 4.40 6.03
CA GLY A 87 1.27 3.85 5.90
C GLY A 87 1.78 3.04 7.10
N VAL A 88 0.94 2.19 7.69
CA VAL A 88 1.30 1.34 8.84
C VAL A 88 1.85 0.01 8.33
N VAL A 89 3.12 -0.29 8.60
CA VAL A 89 3.79 -1.51 8.07
C VAL A 89 3.15 -2.81 8.54
N LEU A 90 2.54 -2.83 9.73
CA LEU A 90 1.95 -4.04 10.29
C LEU A 90 0.79 -4.60 9.46
N PHE A 91 0.10 -3.78 8.65
CA PHE A 91 -0.86 -4.28 7.66
C PHE A 91 -0.23 -5.18 6.61
N TYR A 92 1.06 -5.01 6.32
CA TYR A 92 1.76 -5.73 5.26
C TYR A 92 2.58 -6.91 5.75
N LYS A 93 2.50 -7.24 7.05
CA LYS A 93 3.34 -8.30 7.63
C LYS A 93 3.13 -9.64 6.95
N ASP A 94 1.88 -10.06 6.76
CA ASP A 94 1.56 -11.32 6.06
C ASP A 94 2.10 -11.30 4.63
N PHE A 95 1.92 -10.19 3.91
CA PHE A 95 2.43 -10.02 2.55
C PHE A 95 3.96 -10.10 2.46
N VAL A 96 4.69 -9.41 3.36
CA VAL A 96 6.16 -9.43 3.41
C VAL A 96 6.69 -10.82 3.70
N GLU A 97 6.08 -11.52 4.66
CA GLU A 97 6.44 -12.90 5.03
C GLU A 97 6.20 -13.86 3.86
N PHE A 98 5.03 -13.82 3.20
CA PHE A 98 4.76 -14.65 2.02
C PHE A 98 5.68 -14.33 0.84
N LEU A 99 5.94 -13.05 0.58
CA LEU A 99 6.79 -12.63 -0.53
C LEU A 99 8.22 -13.12 -0.35
N TYR A 100 8.77 -13.05 0.86
CA TYR A 100 10.11 -13.57 1.16
C TYR A 100 10.20 -15.08 0.88
N GLU A 101 9.23 -15.87 1.34
CA GLU A 101 9.20 -17.31 1.09
C GLU A 101 9.09 -17.64 -0.41
N LEU A 102 8.26 -16.90 -1.15
CA LEU A 102 8.08 -17.07 -2.60
C LEU A 102 9.30 -16.66 -3.42
N LEU A 103 10.15 -15.80 -2.86
CA LEU A 103 11.45 -15.41 -3.43
C LEU A 103 12.58 -16.35 -2.98
N GLU A 104 12.28 -17.37 -2.17
CA GLU A 104 13.18 -18.47 -1.84
C GLU A 104 14.53 -17.98 -1.25
N GLY A 105 14.48 -16.92 -0.44
CA GLY A 105 15.67 -16.31 0.18
C GLY A 105 16.63 -15.62 -0.80
N THR A 106 16.24 -15.41 -2.05
CA THR A 106 17.09 -14.72 -3.06
C THR A 106 17.02 -13.19 -2.95
N ALA A 107 16.12 -12.66 -2.12
CA ALA A 107 15.92 -11.24 -1.91
C ALA A 107 15.75 -10.91 -0.43
N SER A 108 16.30 -9.76 -0.02
CA SER A 108 15.86 -9.13 1.23
C SER A 108 14.58 -8.35 0.96
N VAL A 109 13.63 -8.36 1.89
CA VAL A 109 12.34 -7.66 1.76
C VAL A 109 12.21 -6.70 2.93
N THR A 110 11.98 -5.42 2.64
CA THR A 110 11.80 -4.36 3.63
C THR A 110 10.54 -3.59 3.32
N ALA A 111 9.68 -3.36 4.32
CA ALA A 111 8.58 -2.42 4.26
C ALA A 111 8.85 -1.26 5.21
N ILE A 112 8.71 -0.03 4.71
CA ILE A 112 8.93 1.18 5.49
C ILE A 112 7.63 1.96 5.69
N GLY A 113 7.33 2.29 6.94
CA GLY A 113 6.14 3.05 7.31
C GLY A 113 6.19 4.49 6.82
N HIS A 114 5.03 5.14 6.86
CA HIS A 114 4.99 6.60 6.75
C HIS A 114 5.35 7.21 8.10
N VAL A 115 6.08 8.34 8.06
CA VAL A 115 6.44 9.08 9.28
C VAL A 115 5.16 9.45 10.03
N SER A 116 5.15 9.26 11.35
CA SER A 116 3.98 9.47 12.22
C SER A 116 2.75 8.61 11.92
N HIS A 117 2.89 7.53 11.14
CA HIS A 117 1.90 6.44 11.03
C HIS A 117 2.34 5.27 11.92
N SER A 118 2.79 5.58 13.12
CA SER A 118 3.44 4.68 14.08
C SER A 118 2.59 4.52 15.34
N ARG A 119 2.89 3.48 16.13
CA ARG A 119 2.20 3.26 17.41
C ARG A 119 2.44 4.38 18.42
N LYS A 120 3.63 4.99 18.40
CA LYS A 120 4.01 6.10 19.27
C LYS A 120 4.16 7.39 18.46
N ASP A 121 3.80 8.51 19.08
CA ASP A 121 3.99 9.85 18.53
C ASP A 121 5.41 10.35 18.83
N SER A 122 6.39 9.90 18.05
CA SER A 122 7.78 10.34 18.19
C SER A 122 7.99 11.79 17.71
N GLU A 123 7.08 12.28 16.86
CA GLU A 123 7.21 13.54 16.12
C GLU A 123 6.33 14.65 16.73
N HIS A 124 5.83 14.43 17.95
CA HIS A 124 5.13 15.41 18.77
C HIS A 124 3.94 16.07 18.04
N GLY A 125 3.15 15.28 17.33
CA GLY A 125 1.96 15.72 16.61
C GLY A 125 2.23 16.44 15.30
N ARG A 126 3.49 16.48 14.82
CA ARG A 126 3.80 17.00 13.49
C ARG A 126 3.07 16.19 12.42
N MET A 127 2.60 16.91 11.40
CA MET A 127 1.94 16.31 10.24
C MET A 127 2.85 16.36 9.03
N PHE A 128 2.85 15.30 8.23
CA PHE A 128 3.73 15.12 7.08
C PHE A 128 2.94 15.03 5.78
N SER A 129 3.29 15.86 4.81
CA SER A 129 2.67 15.90 3.48
C SER A 129 3.13 14.72 2.62
N LEU A 130 2.44 14.47 1.51
CA LEU A 130 2.86 13.48 0.51
C LEU A 130 4.31 13.74 0.03
N GLN A 131 4.69 15.01 -0.19
CA GLN A 131 6.05 15.33 -0.64
C GLN A 131 7.09 15.00 0.43
N GLU A 132 6.86 15.39 1.69
CA GLU A 132 7.75 15.03 2.80
C GLU A 132 7.85 13.51 2.98
N GLN A 133 6.73 12.80 2.77
CA GLN A 133 6.73 11.34 2.78
C GLN A 133 7.55 10.79 1.60
N ILE A 134 7.55 11.38 0.40
CA ILE A 134 8.40 10.96 -0.72
C ILE A 134 9.88 11.18 -0.39
N ASP A 135 10.23 12.39 0.05
CA ASP A 135 11.60 12.77 0.38
C ASP A 135 12.17 11.84 1.46
N HIS A 136 11.39 11.53 2.49
CA HIS A 136 11.78 10.57 3.52
C HIS A 136 12.11 9.16 2.99
N LYS A 137 11.41 8.63 1.98
CA LYS A 137 11.74 7.29 1.43
C LYS A 137 12.96 7.36 0.51
N ILE A 138 13.18 8.48 -0.17
CA ILE A 138 14.42 8.71 -0.92
C ILE A 138 15.61 8.73 0.04
N ASP A 139 15.48 9.44 1.16
CA ASP A 139 16.51 9.50 2.19
C ASP A 139 16.73 8.15 2.86
N PHE A 140 15.68 7.34 3.09
CA PHE A 140 15.85 5.96 3.55
C PHE A 140 16.75 5.14 2.60
N ILE A 141 16.57 5.27 1.28
CA ILE A 141 17.43 4.57 0.31
C ILE A 141 18.87 5.08 0.36
N ARG A 142 19.07 6.37 0.65
CA ARG A 142 20.39 6.98 0.78
C ARG A 142 21.07 6.64 2.09
N GLU A 143 20.36 6.56 3.19
CA GLU A 143 20.95 6.38 4.51
C GLU A 143 21.09 4.89 4.85
N GLU A 144 20.03 4.11 4.65
CA GLU A 144 19.94 2.73 5.10
C GLU A 144 20.29 1.72 4.00
N LEU A 145 20.09 2.08 2.73
CA LEU A 145 20.34 1.19 1.58
C LEU A 145 21.48 1.69 0.66
N GLN A 146 22.34 2.61 1.11
CA GLN A 146 23.48 3.06 0.30
C GLN A 146 24.57 2.04 0.04
N ASN A 147 24.93 1.29 1.08
CA ASN A 147 26.03 0.34 1.00
C ASN A 147 25.62 -0.99 0.35
N ILE A 148 24.34 -1.10 -0.03
CA ILE A 148 23.79 -2.26 -0.70
C ILE A 148 24.10 -2.13 -2.20
N GLN A 149 25.04 -2.93 -2.70
CA GLN A 149 25.45 -2.93 -4.11
C GLN A 149 24.45 -3.66 -5.04
N ILE A 150 23.41 -4.28 -4.47
CA ILE A 150 22.40 -5.02 -5.22
C ILE A 150 21.22 -4.12 -5.63
N PRO A 151 20.58 -4.42 -6.78
CA PRO A 151 19.48 -3.60 -7.29
C PRO A 151 18.25 -3.61 -6.37
N ILE A 152 17.52 -2.50 -6.38
CA ILE A 152 16.26 -2.33 -5.66
C ILE A 152 15.07 -2.60 -6.60
N VAL A 153 14.10 -3.38 -6.12
CA VAL A 153 12.77 -3.50 -6.69
C VAL A 153 11.79 -2.77 -5.77
N LEU A 154 11.11 -1.75 -6.30
CA LEU A 154 10.07 -1.05 -5.57
C LEU A 154 8.74 -1.78 -5.72
N VAL A 155 8.02 -1.91 -4.61
CA VAL A 155 6.63 -2.39 -4.60
C VAL A 155 5.81 -1.34 -3.89
N GLY A 156 4.91 -0.67 -4.60
CA GLY A 156 4.07 0.37 -4.04
C GLY A 156 2.62 -0.08 -3.94
N HIS A 157 1.94 0.14 -2.81
CA HIS A 157 0.50 -0.09 -2.71
C HIS A 157 -0.27 1.23 -2.70
N SER A 158 -1.36 1.35 -3.48
CA SER A 158 -2.19 2.57 -3.48
C SER A 158 -1.35 3.82 -3.77
N ILE A 159 -1.40 4.84 -2.92
CA ILE A 159 -0.52 6.02 -3.01
C ILE A 159 0.97 5.66 -2.95
N GLY A 160 1.34 4.55 -2.30
CA GLY A 160 2.69 3.99 -2.33
C GLY A 160 3.18 3.67 -3.74
N SER A 161 2.28 3.43 -4.70
CA SER A 161 2.63 3.30 -6.13
C SER A 161 3.15 4.62 -6.70
N TYR A 162 2.47 5.74 -6.41
CA TYR A 162 2.93 7.08 -6.80
C TYR A 162 4.27 7.41 -6.14
N ILE A 163 4.39 7.19 -4.82
CA ILE A 163 5.64 7.40 -4.08
C ILE A 163 6.78 6.57 -4.69
N SER A 164 6.52 5.31 -5.06
CA SER A 164 7.52 4.44 -5.69
C SER A 164 7.98 4.96 -7.05
N ILE A 165 7.08 5.53 -7.85
CA ILE A 165 7.43 6.16 -9.14
C ILE A 165 8.33 7.39 -8.89
N GLU A 166 8.01 8.23 -7.91
CA GLU A 166 8.82 9.41 -7.57
C GLU A 166 10.20 9.02 -7.02
N ILE A 167 10.29 7.96 -6.21
CA ILE A 167 11.56 7.37 -5.79
C ILE A 167 12.36 6.92 -7.02
N PHE A 168 11.72 6.23 -7.97
CA PHE A 168 12.39 5.74 -9.17
C PHE A 168 12.96 6.89 -10.01
N LYS A 169 12.22 7.99 -10.17
CA LYS A 169 12.72 9.20 -10.85
C LYS A 169 13.98 9.77 -10.18
N LYS A 170 14.06 9.71 -8.84
CA LYS A 170 15.15 10.30 -8.06
C LYS A 170 16.33 9.36 -7.80
N SER A 171 16.13 8.05 -7.96
CA SER A 171 17.16 7.01 -7.76
C SER A 171 17.24 6.00 -8.92
N PRO A 172 17.35 6.46 -10.19
CA PRO A 172 17.25 5.58 -11.36
C PRO A 172 18.38 4.55 -11.46
N GLU A 173 19.54 4.82 -10.87
CA GLU A 173 20.69 3.91 -10.90
C GLU A 173 20.55 2.71 -9.95
N LYS A 174 19.80 2.87 -8.85
CA LYS A 174 19.57 1.79 -7.88
C LYS A 174 18.30 1.00 -8.16
N VAL A 175 17.26 1.69 -8.63
CA VAL A 175 15.95 1.08 -8.84
C VAL A 175 15.92 0.40 -10.20
N LYS A 176 15.79 -0.93 -10.19
CA LYS A 176 15.75 -1.74 -11.41
C LYS A 176 14.33 -1.96 -11.93
N TYR A 177 13.36 -2.04 -11.02
CA TYR A 177 11.98 -2.39 -11.33
C TYR A 177 11.01 -1.79 -10.31
N CYS A 178 9.81 -1.42 -10.75
CA CYS A 178 8.76 -0.88 -9.89
C CYS A 178 7.41 -1.52 -10.20
N ILE A 179 6.77 -2.06 -9.16
CA ILE A 179 5.49 -2.77 -9.21
C ILE A 179 4.46 -1.92 -8.44
N GLY A 180 3.48 -1.35 -9.15
CA GLY A 180 2.37 -0.63 -8.53
C GLY A 180 1.17 -1.56 -8.29
N LEU A 181 0.77 -1.73 -7.04
CA LEU A 181 -0.32 -2.60 -6.60
C LEU A 181 -1.52 -1.72 -6.24
N TYR A 182 -2.66 -1.98 -6.89
CA TYR A 182 -3.90 -1.21 -6.72
C TYR A 182 -3.63 0.31 -6.76
N PRO A 183 -3.03 0.81 -7.86
CA PRO A 183 -2.30 2.07 -7.83
C PRO A 183 -3.23 3.28 -7.74
N PHE A 184 -2.90 4.24 -6.87
CA PHE A 184 -3.55 5.56 -6.83
C PHE A 184 -2.62 6.60 -7.47
N LEU A 185 -2.89 6.97 -8.72
CA LEU A 185 -2.03 7.84 -9.54
C LEU A 185 -2.73 9.10 -10.05
N THR A 186 -4.06 9.13 -10.00
CA THR A 186 -4.90 10.26 -10.41
C THR A 186 -6.23 10.19 -9.67
N LEU A 187 -6.93 11.31 -9.56
CA LEU A 187 -8.25 11.33 -8.95
C LEU A 187 -9.29 10.61 -9.80
N ASN A 188 -10.27 10.02 -9.11
CA ASN A 188 -11.48 9.52 -9.73
C ASN A 188 -12.65 10.47 -9.41
N PRO A 189 -13.03 11.39 -10.31
CA PRO A 189 -14.12 12.34 -10.08
C PRO A 189 -15.48 11.67 -9.85
N GLN A 190 -15.63 10.41 -10.28
CA GLN A 190 -16.87 9.63 -10.12
C GLN A 190 -16.95 8.93 -8.75
N SER A 191 -15.86 8.91 -7.98
CA SER A 191 -15.83 8.26 -6.66
C SER A 191 -16.41 9.18 -5.59
N THR A 192 -17.61 8.85 -5.12
CA THR A 192 -18.23 9.51 -3.95
C THR A 192 -17.38 9.37 -2.69
N ASN A 193 -16.67 8.25 -2.53
CA ASN A 193 -15.73 8.02 -1.44
C ASN A 193 -14.57 9.02 -1.47
N GLN A 194 -13.88 9.16 -2.63
CA GLN A 194 -12.78 10.13 -2.75
C GLN A 194 -13.26 11.56 -2.45
N LEU A 195 -14.43 11.95 -2.98
CA LEU A 195 -15.02 13.25 -2.72
C LEU A 195 -15.31 13.49 -1.23
N PHE A 196 -15.85 12.48 -0.54
CA PHE A 196 -16.16 12.57 0.89
C PHE A 196 -14.89 12.68 1.74
N ILE A 197 -13.91 11.80 1.52
CA ILE A 197 -12.62 11.82 2.21
C ILE A 197 -11.93 13.16 1.95
N GLY A 198 -11.91 13.62 0.70
CA GLY A 198 -11.31 14.90 0.32
C GLY A 198 -11.93 16.09 1.04
N LYS A 199 -13.25 16.10 1.25
CA LYS A 199 -13.93 17.15 2.03
C LYS A 199 -13.52 17.15 3.51
N ILE A 200 -13.43 15.97 4.12
CA ILE A 200 -12.98 15.83 5.51
C ILE A 200 -11.52 16.27 5.64
N ALA A 201 -10.65 15.74 4.76
CA ALA A 201 -9.21 15.98 4.78
C ALA A 201 -8.87 17.46 4.59
N LYS A 202 -9.60 18.18 3.72
CA LYS A 202 -9.43 19.63 3.50
C LYS A 202 -9.89 20.49 4.67
N SER A 203 -10.73 19.97 5.57
CA SER A 203 -11.21 20.71 6.73
C SER A 203 -10.41 20.34 7.98
N HIS A 204 -9.57 21.27 8.46
CA HIS A 204 -8.77 21.06 9.67
C HIS A 204 -9.63 20.68 10.88
N VAL A 205 -10.80 21.30 11.04
CA VAL A 205 -11.73 21.03 12.15
C VAL A 205 -12.34 19.65 12.04
N LEU A 206 -12.88 19.27 10.87
CA LEU A 206 -13.48 17.95 10.68
C LEU A 206 -12.45 16.84 10.82
N ALA A 207 -11.26 17.03 10.24
CA ALA A 207 -10.18 16.05 10.33
C ALA A 207 -9.69 15.89 11.79
N ALA A 208 -9.59 16.98 12.57
CA ALA A 208 -9.23 16.91 13.98
C ALA A 208 -10.32 16.23 14.82
N ALA A 209 -11.57 16.62 14.62
CA ALA A 209 -12.71 16.03 15.33
C ALA A 209 -12.83 14.52 15.06
N LEU A 210 -12.66 14.10 13.80
CA LEU A 210 -12.67 12.70 13.42
C LEU A 210 -11.50 11.93 14.04
N SER A 211 -10.31 12.54 14.07
CA SER A 211 -9.13 11.94 14.70
C SER A 211 -9.30 11.77 16.21
N TYR A 212 -9.90 12.74 16.89
CA TYR A 212 -10.26 12.62 18.32
C TYR A 212 -11.29 11.52 18.57
N LEU A 213 -12.32 11.45 17.72
CA LEU A 213 -13.34 10.41 17.81
C LEU A 213 -12.74 9.01 17.67
N ILE A 214 -11.86 8.80 16.69
CA ILE A 214 -11.15 7.52 16.56
C ILE A 214 -10.22 7.30 17.77
N ALA A 215 -9.49 8.32 18.21
CA ALA A 215 -8.58 8.19 19.35
C ALA A 215 -9.30 7.78 20.64
N SER A 216 -10.54 8.24 20.84
CA SER A 216 -11.37 7.84 21.96
C SER A 216 -11.70 6.33 21.97
N LEU A 217 -11.65 5.66 20.81
CA LEU A 217 -11.78 4.20 20.73
C LEU A 217 -10.59 3.48 21.36
N GLY A 218 -9.41 4.11 21.35
CA GLY A 218 -8.20 3.62 21.99
C GLY A 218 -8.30 3.57 23.53
N LEU A 219 -9.28 4.26 24.14
CA LEU A 219 -9.54 4.21 25.58
C LEU A 219 -10.24 2.91 26.01
N LEU A 220 -10.80 2.16 25.07
CA LEU A 220 -11.48 0.92 25.37
C LEU A 220 -10.47 -0.19 25.73
N PRO A 221 -10.85 -1.16 26.58
CA PRO A 221 -10.04 -2.35 26.78
C PRO A 221 -9.69 -3.00 25.44
N VAL A 222 -8.42 -3.39 25.26
CA VAL A 222 -7.90 -3.89 23.97
C VAL A 222 -8.75 -5.04 23.41
N GLN A 223 -9.29 -5.90 24.27
CA GLN A 223 -10.18 -6.99 23.85
C GLN A 223 -11.51 -6.47 23.24
N ALA A 224 -12.10 -5.43 23.83
CA ALA A 224 -13.31 -4.80 23.32
C ALA A 224 -13.04 -4.09 21.99
N LEU A 225 -11.92 -3.37 21.88
CA LEU A 225 -11.52 -2.72 20.63
C LEU A 225 -11.31 -3.74 19.50
N ARG A 226 -10.57 -4.82 19.78
CA ARG A 226 -10.38 -5.94 18.84
C ARG A 226 -11.70 -6.57 18.41
N PHE A 227 -12.63 -6.77 19.34
CA PHE A 227 -13.95 -7.31 19.02
C PHE A 227 -14.74 -6.37 18.09
N MET A 228 -14.75 -5.06 18.37
CA MET A 228 -15.41 -4.08 17.51
C MET A 228 -14.78 -4.01 16.12
N VAL A 229 -13.45 -4.01 16.03
CA VAL A 229 -12.70 -4.02 14.77
C VAL A 229 -13.07 -5.26 13.95
N ARG A 230 -13.04 -6.46 14.53
CA ARG A 230 -13.45 -7.70 13.84
C ARG A 230 -14.91 -7.69 13.39
N LYS A 231 -15.81 -7.12 14.20
CA LYS A 231 -17.24 -7.04 13.87
C LYS A 231 -17.52 -6.03 12.76
N SER A 232 -16.79 -4.91 12.72
CA SER A 232 -17.01 -3.81 11.78
C SER A 232 -16.26 -3.98 10.46
N LEU A 233 -15.01 -4.46 10.51
CA LEU A 233 -14.11 -4.59 9.36
C LEU A 233 -14.16 -5.97 8.70
N GLY A 234 -14.81 -6.94 9.35
CA GLY A 234 -15.06 -8.28 8.84
C GLY A 234 -14.23 -9.35 9.54
N LYS A 235 -14.78 -10.57 9.59
CA LYS A 235 -14.13 -11.74 10.19
C LYS A 235 -12.90 -12.23 9.39
N SER A 236 -12.76 -11.78 8.14
CA SER A 236 -11.71 -12.20 7.21
C SER A 236 -10.36 -11.51 7.44
N TRP A 237 -10.31 -10.50 8.30
CA TRP A 237 -9.07 -9.79 8.59
C TRP A 237 -8.07 -10.66 9.32
N SER A 238 -6.81 -10.57 8.91
CA SER A 238 -5.71 -11.25 9.60
C SER A 238 -5.49 -10.69 11.00
N VAL A 239 -4.80 -11.46 11.84
CA VAL A 239 -4.45 -11.02 13.20
C VAL A 239 -3.60 -9.74 13.16
N ASN A 240 -2.65 -9.67 12.21
CA ASN A 240 -1.77 -8.53 12.03
C ASN A 240 -2.55 -7.27 11.60
N ALA A 241 -3.50 -7.41 10.68
CA ALA A 241 -4.34 -6.29 10.24
C ALA A 241 -5.24 -5.75 11.38
N VAL A 242 -5.84 -6.65 12.17
CA VAL A 242 -6.62 -6.25 13.35
C VAL A 242 -5.74 -5.54 14.37
N GLU A 243 -4.52 -6.02 14.59
CA GLU A 243 -3.57 -5.39 15.50
C GLU A 243 -3.12 -4.01 15.02
N ALA A 244 -2.83 -3.84 13.74
CA ALA A 244 -2.49 -2.55 13.13
C ALA A 244 -3.63 -1.52 13.32
N ALA A 245 -4.88 -1.93 13.07
CA ALA A 245 -6.03 -1.06 13.32
C ALA A 245 -6.19 -0.68 14.80
N CYS A 246 -5.99 -1.64 15.71
CA CYS A 246 -6.17 -1.41 17.14
C CYS A 246 -5.04 -0.61 17.78
N SER A 247 -3.80 -0.74 17.30
CA SER A 247 -2.62 -0.17 17.95
C SER A 247 -2.08 1.10 17.28
N HIS A 248 -2.26 1.25 15.96
CA HIS A 248 -1.78 2.42 15.20
C HIS A 248 -2.92 3.36 14.79
N LEU A 249 -3.98 2.84 14.15
CA LEU A 249 -5.05 3.70 13.63
C LEU A 249 -5.91 4.32 14.72
N SER A 250 -5.94 3.69 15.90
CA SER A 250 -6.56 4.24 17.10
C SER A 250 -5.78 5.40 17.71
N GLN A 251 -4.61 5.76 17.19
CA GLN A 251 -3.84 6.89 17.69
C GLN A 251 -4.25 8.19 17.01
N TYR A 252 -4.35 9.25 17.80
CA TYR A 252 -4.71 10.58 17.31
C TYR A 252 -3.73 11.08 16.25
N HIS A 253 -2.43 11.06 16.54
CA HIS A 253 -1.38 11.57 15.64
C HIS A 253 -1.35 10.81 14.31
N THR A 254 -1.55 9.49 14.34
CA THR A 254 -1.65 8.65 13.15
C THR A 254 -2.81 9.07 12.28
N MET A 255 -4.02 9.20 12.83
CA MET A 255 -5.19 9.59 12.03
C MET A 255 -5.09 11.02 11.50
N ARG A 256 -4.51 11.93 12.29
CA ARG A 256 -4.20 13.30 11.83
C ARG A 256 -3.28 13.28 10.62
N ASN A 257 -2.23 12.46 10.65
CA ASN A 257 -1.30 12.30 9.54
C ASN A 257 -1.93 11.63 8.33
N VAL A 258 -2.73 10.57 8.52
CA VAL A 258 -3.51 9.93 7.44
C VAL A 258 -4.36 10.95 6.69
N LEU A 259 -5.12 11.77 7.42
CA LEU A 259 -6.01 12.77 6.80
C LEU A 259 -5.25 13.95 6.21
N TYR A 260 -4.17 14.41 6.84
CA TYR A 260 -3.33 15.48 6.30
C TYR A 260 -2.62 15.03 5.01
N MET A 261 -2.05 13.82 5.02
CA MET A 261 -1.45 13.24 3.83
C MET A 261 -2.49 13.08 2.72
N ALA A 262 -3.68 12.54 3.02
CA ALA A 262 -4.78 12.42 2.04
C ALA A 262 -5.17 13.77 1.43
N MET A 263 -5.20 14.86 2.21
CA MET A 263 -5.43 16.21 1.67
C MET A 263 -4.37 16.57 0.63
N THR A 264 -3.10 16.35 0.93
CA THR A 264 -1.99 16.66 0.01
C THR A 264 -1.94 15.73 -1.20
N GLU A 265 -2.34 14.46 -1.05
CA GLU A 265 -2.55 13.51 -2.14
C GLU A 265 -3.61 14.03 -3.11
N PHE A 266 -4.78 14.46 -2.60
CA PHE A 266 -5.85 14.99 -3.44
C PHE A 266 -5.45 16.27 -4.18
N THR A 267 -4.60 17.11 -3.58
CA THR A 267 -4.05 18.27 -4.27
C THR A 267 -3.10 17.83 -5.38
N LYS A 268 -2.14 16.94 -5.09
CA LYS A 268 -1.11 16.54 -6.05
C LYS A 268 -1.65 15.71 -7.21
N LEU A 269 -2.49 14.73 -6.93
CA LEU A 269 -3.02 13.79 -7.93
C LEU A 269 -4.18 14.36 -8.76
N SER A 270 -4.50 15.65 -8.58
CA SER A 270 -5.32 16.40 -9.52
C SER A 270 -4.56 16.73 -10.82
N GLU A 271 -3.23 16.69 -10.78
CA GLU A 271 -2.35 16.78 -11.94
C GLU A 271 -2.33 15.45 -12.71
N ALA A 272 -2.06 15.52 -14.01
CA ALA A 272 -1.92 14.32 -14.83
C ALA A 272 -0.67 13.51 -14.41
N PRO A 273 -0.72 12.17 -14.47
CA PRO A 273 0.46 11.34 -14.32
C PRO A 273 1.57 11.71 -15.30
N ASP A 274 2.82 11.49 -14.90
CA ASP A 274 3.99 11.74 -15.75
C ASP A 274 4.12 10.65 -16.82
N TRP A 275 3.34 10.81 -17.89
CA TRP A 275 3.29 9.88 -19.01
C TRP A 275 4.64 9.77 -19.75
N THR A 276 5.46 10.82 -19.72
CA THR A 276 6.78 10.81 -20.35
C THR A 276 7.69 9.84 -19.64
N PHE A 277 7.83 9.97 -18.32
CA PHE A 277 8.62 9.04 -17.51
C PHE A 277 8.11 7.60 -17.66
N MET A 278 6.80 7.39 -17.61
CA MET A 278 6.23 6.04 -17.76
C MET A 278 6.53 5.42 -19.12
N ARG A 279 6.54 6.20 -20.22
CA ARG A 279 6.95 5.71 -21.55
C ARG A 279 8.42 5.34 -21.60
N GLU A 280 9.29 6.17 -21.05
CA GLU A 280 10.74 5.93 -21.02
C GLU A 280 11.11 4.69 -20.18
N ARG A 281 10.33 4.40 -19.14
CA ARG A 281 10.58 3.31 -18.18
C ARG A 281 9.58 2.16 -18.27
N LYS A 282 8.79 2.06 -19.35
CA LYS A 282 7.67 1.09 -19.45
C LYS A 282 8.08 -0.37 -19.24
N ALA A 283 9.30 -0.76 -19.64
CA ALA A 283 9.84 -2.11 -19.44
C ALA A 283 10.24 -2.40 -17.98
N GLN A 284 10.27 -1.36 -17.15
CA GLN A 284 10.64 -1.42 -15.73
C GLN A 284 9.45 -1.11 -14.81
N LEU A 285 8.26 -0.94 -15.38
CA LEU A 285 7.03 -0.62 -14.66
C LEU A 285 5.97 -1.68 -14.96
N THR A 286 5.33 -2.17 -13.90
CA THR A 286 4.11 -2.99 -14.03
C THR A 286 3.08 -2.54 -13.02
N PHE A 287 1.81 -2.71 -13.37
CA PHE A 287 0.69 -2.38 -12.50
C PHE A 287 -0.28 -3.55 -12.35
N LEU A 288 -0.79 -3.74 -11.13
CA LEU A 288 -1.88 -4.65 -10.80
C LEU A 288 -3.09 -3.82 -10.38
N PHE A 289 -4.21 -3.98 -11.08
CA PHE A 289 -5.48 -3.30 -10.81
C PHE A 289 -6.50 -4.26 -10.19
N GLY A 290 -7.37 -3.76 -9.34
CA GLY A 290 -8.58 -4.48 -8.92
C GLY A 290 -9.74 -4.23 -9.90
N VAL A 291 -10.67 -5.19 -10.01
CA VAL A 291 -11.87 -5.02 -10.86
C VAL A 291 -12.72 -3.83 -10.39
N ASP A 292 -12.77 -3.61 -9.08
CA ASP A 292 -13.74 -2.74 -8.44
C ASP A 292 -13.07 -1.82 -7.41
N ASP A 293 -12.00 -1.18 -7.87
CA ASP A 293 -11.15 -0.31 -7.06
C ASP A 293 -11.40 1.15 -7.42
N HIS A 294 -11.94 1.92 -6.49
CA HIS A 294 -12.19 3.34 -6.73
C HIS A 294 -10.92 4.21 -6.63
N TRP A 295 -9.83 3.71 -6.07
CA TRP A 295 -8.53 4.39 -5.99
C TRP A 295 -7.72 4.21 -7.27
N GLY A 296 -7.72 2.99 -7.81
CA GLY A 296 -7.18 2.64 -9.12
C GLY A 296 -8.27 2.07 -10.04
N PRO A 297 -9.21 2.89 -10.53
CA PRO A 297 -10.29 2.39 -11.38
C PRO A 297 -9.81 1.89 -12.74
N LEU A 298 -10.55 0.97 -13.37
CA LEU A 298 -10.16 0.37 -14.66
C LEU A 298 -10.07 1.39 -15.81
N ASN A 299 -10.75 2.54 -15.71
CA ASN A 299 -10.55 3.64 -16.67
C ASN A 299 -9.13 4.22 -16.61
N LEU A 300 -8.48 4.22 -15.44
CA LEU A 300 -7.06 4.59 -15.31
C LEU A 300 -6.17 3.53 -15.96
N LEU A 301 -6.49 2.23 -15.85
CA LEU A 301 -5.79 1.18 -16.59
C LEU A 301 -5.89 1.41 -18.10
N GLU A 302 -7.08 1.73 -18.61
CA GLU A 302 -7.30 2.05 -20.03
C GLU A 302 -6.50 3.27 -20.46
N GLU A 303 -6.50 4.32 -19.64
CA GLU A 303 -5.72 5.54 -19.90
C GLU A 303 -4.22 5.25 -19.94
N ILE A 304 -3.68 4.52 -18.95
CA ILE A 304 -2.27 4.08 -18.94
C ILE A 304 -1.95 3.27 -20.20
N SER A 305 -2.81 2.31 -20.57
CA SER A 305 -2.62 1.46 -21.75
C SER A 305 -2.60 2.27 -23.05
N LYS A 306 -3.38 3.36 -23.11
CA LYS A 306 -3.44 4.29 -24.24
C LYS A 306 -2.23 5.24 -24.28
N GLN A 307 -1.87 5.84 -23.14
CA GLN A 307 -0.78 6.83 -23.04
C GLN A 307 0.62 6.20 -23.08
N VAL A 308 0.72 4.92 -22.70
CA VAL A 308 1.97 4.17 -22.57
C VAL A 308 1.85 2.78 -23.23
N PRO A 309 1.78 2.69 -24.56
CA PRO A 309 1.62 1.41 -25.24
C PRO A 309 2.75 0.41 -24.90
N GLY A 310 2.35 -0.79 -24.47
CA GLY A 310 3.23 -1.90 -24.12
C GLY A 310 3.71 -1.91 -22.66
N ILE A 311 3.20 -1.02 -21.80
CA ILE A 311 3.41 -1.15 -20.35
C ILE A 311 2.68 -2.39 -19.80
N ALA A 312 3.30 -3.09 -18.86
CA ALA A 312 2.70 -4.28 -18.26
C ALA A 312 1.57 -3.90 -17.29
N VAL A 313 0.35 -4.33 -17.59
CA VAL A 313 -0.82 -4.17 -16.72
C VAL A 313 -1.51 -5.51 -16.51
N SER A 314 -1.97 -5.74 -15.29
CA SER A 314 -2.69 -6.94 -14.87
C SER A 314 -3.94 -6.56 -14.08
N ILE A 315 -4.95 -7.42 -14.10
CA ILE A 315 -6.18 -7.26 -13.33
C ILE A 315 -6.29 -8.45 -12.38
N GLU A 316 -6.50 -8.18 -11.11
CA GLU A 316 -6.85 -9.17 -10.09
C GLU A 316 -8.26 -9.70 -10.34
N ARG A 317 -8.47 -11.03 -10.32
CA ARG A 317 -9.74 -11.67 -10.71
C ARG A 317 -10.28 -12.69 -9.70
N GLU A 318 -9.58 -12.89 -8.58
CA GLU A 318 -9.95 -13.79 -7.49
C GLU A 318 -10.69 -13.07 -6.34
N ASN A 319 -11.12 -11.82 -6.58
CA ASN A 319 -11.88 -10.97 -5.64
C ASN A 319 -11.08 -10.51 -4.41
N HIS A 320 -9.77 -10.32 -4.57
CA HIS A 320 -8.97 -9.60 -3.60
C HIS A 320 -9.10 -8.08 -3.80
N THR A 321 -9.54 -7.37 -2.77
CA THR A 321 -9.86 -5.94 -2.85
C THR A 321 -8.61 -5.07 -2.73
N HIS A 322 -8.79 -3.74 -2.87
CA HIS A 322 -7.74 -2.74 -2.62
C HIS A 322 -7.01 -3.00 -1.28
N GLY A 323 -7.75 -3.35 -0.23
CA GLY A 323 -7.20 -3.74 1.07
C GLY A 323 -6.63 -5.16 1.14
N PHE A 324 -6.00 -5.69 0.08
CA PHE A 324 -5.53 -7.08 0.01
C PHE A 324 -4.67 -7.48 1.23
N CYS A 325 -3.84 -6.56 1.70
CA CYS A 325 -2.93 -6.72 2.83
C CYS A 325 -3.66 -7.00 4.15
N CYS A 326 -4.94 -6.66 4.27
CA CYS A 326 -5.72 -6.90 5.47
C CYS A 326 -6.15 -8.36 5.65
N THR A 327 -5.95 -9.21 4.64
CA THR A 327 -6.30 -10.63 4.68
C THR A 327 -5.10 -11.50 4.34
N GLU A 328 -5.00 -12.69 4.94
CA GLU A 328 -3.93 -13.63 4.61
C GLU A 328 -4.03 -14.11 3.15
N ALA A 329 -5.24 -14.40 2.67
CA ALA A 329 -5.47 -14.84 1.30
C ALA A 329 -5.08 -13.79 0.26
N GLY A 330 -5.51 -12.53 0.45
CA GLY A 330 -5.12 -11.42 -0.43
C GLY A 330 -3.62 -11.15 -0.38
N SER A 331 -3.02 -11.19 0.82
CA SER A 331 -1.57 -11.05 1.00
C SER A 331 -0.79 -12.13 0.24
N LEU A 332 -1.20 -13.39 0.35
CA LEU A 332 -0.55 -14.50 -0.35
C LEU A 332 -0.69 -14.38 -1.87
N TRP A 333 -1.89 -14.10 -2.36
CA TRP A 333 -2.15 -13.99 -3.81
C TRP A 333 -1.33 -12.87 -4.43
N VAL A 334 -1.33 -11.68 -3.81
CA VAL A 334 -0.58 -10.53 -4.32
C VAL A 334 0.94 -10.77 -4.16
N ALA A 335 1.40 -11.45 -3.11
CA ALA A 335 2.80 -11.85 -2.98
C ALA A 335 3.22 -12.80 -4.12
N GLN A 336 2.36 -13.75 -4.53
CA GLN A 336 2.62 -14.62 -5.68
C GLN A 336 2.70 -13.83 -6.98
N HIS A 337 1.79 -12.87 -7.19
CA HIS A 337 1.84 -11.97 -8.33
C HIS A 337 3.18 -11.21 -8.39
N VAL A 338 3.57 -10.58 -7.28
CA VAL A 338 4.82 -9.81 -7.17
C VAL A 338 6.05 -10.70 -7.40
N ALA A 339 6.11 -11.87 -6.76
CA ALA A 339 7.22 -12.81 -6.95
C ALA A 339 7.35 -13.26 -8.41
N ASN A 340 6.23 -13.53 -9.08
CA ASN A 340 6.22 -13.89 -10.49
C ASN A 340 6.70 -12.75 -11.39
N CYS A 341 6.30 -11.49 -11.11
CA CYS A 341 6.81 -10.32 -11.81
C CYS A 341 8.33 -10.17 -11.64
N ILE A 342 8.84 -10.34 -10.41
CA ILE A 342 10.28 -10.27 -10.12
C ILE A 342 11.05 -11.36 -10.85
N LYS A 343 10.60 -12.63 -10.77
CA LYS A 343 11.25 -13.78 -11.42
C LYS A 343 11.33 -13.60 -12.95
N LYS A 344 10.26 -13.11 -13.58
CA LYS A 344 10.24 -12.79 -15.02
C LYS A 344 11.25 -11.70 -15.37
N GLN A 345 11.29 -10.61 -14.60
CA GLN A 345 12.22 -9.51 -14.86
C GLN A 345 13.68 -9.96 -14.73
N THR A 346 13.98 -10.83 -13.75
CA THR A 346 15.33 -11.39 -13.60
C THR A 346 15.71 -12.33 -14.75
N ALA A 347 14.77 -13.12 -15.27
CA ALA A 347 15.01 -14.02 -16.40
C ALA A 347 15.30 -13.24 -17.69
N CYS A 348 14.57 -12.16 -17.95
CA CYS A 348 14.77 -11.31 -19.13
C CYS A 348 16.09 -10.51 -19.11
N THR A 349 16.74 -10.33 -17.94
CA THR A 349 18.04 -9.62 -17.88
C THR A 349 19.25 -10.54 -18.08
N ASN A 350 19.06 -11.86 -18.02
CA ASN A 350 20.14 -12.85 -18.17
C ASN A 350 20.22 -13.43 -19.59
N GLN A 351 19.43 -12.90 -20.51
CA GLN A 351 19.50 -13.10 -21.96
C GLN A 351 20.03 -11.82 -22.60
#